data_AF-A0A846LU05-F1
#
_entry.id   AF-A0A846LU05-F1
#
_cell.length_a   1.000
_cell.length_b   1.000
_cell.length_c   1.000
_cell.angle_alpha   90.00
_cell.angle_beta   90.00
_cell.angle_gamma   90.00
#
_symmetry.space_group_name_H-M   'P 1'
#
loop_
_entity.id
_entity.type
_entity.pdbx_description
1 polymer ?
#
loop_
_entity_poly.entity_id
_entity_poly.type
_entity_poly.pdbx_seq_one_letter_code
_entity_poly.pdbx_strand_id
1 'polypeptide(L)'
;MDYMTSGYDSGDKTPLEAVAYVSFQELATRVSHRNTGKATGDPIADKLLARIAKDENLHMVFYRNIVSAAFEIEPDKTMRAVADEVMRFEMPGATMAGFRKNSVLIAKAGIYDLRLHHDEVIQPVLRAWKVFERTNLGPEGEQAREELAQFLVGLDAQATKFVESRDRMRTRMQARQDTELTPLPQA
;
A
#
# COMPACT_ATOMS: atom_id res chain seq x y z
N MET A 1 6.29 -10.41 -22.26
CA MET A 1 7.73 -10.10 -22.35
C MET A 1 7.97 -8.61 -22.41
N ASP A 2 7.07 -7.84 -23.04
CA ASP A 2 7.19 -6.38 -23.25
C ASP A 2 7.63 -5.60 -22.00
N TYR A 3 7.01 -5.84 -20.83
CA TYR A 3 7.41 -5.15 -19.60
C TYR A 3 8.84 -5.48 -19.14
N MET A 4 9.29 -6.73 -19.32
CA MET A 4 10.68 -7.13 -19.02
C MET A 4 11.67 -6.50 -20.01
N THR A 5 11.23 -6.18 -21.23
CA THR A 5 12.03 -5.50 -22.25
C THR A 5 12.07 -3.99 -22.03
N SER A 6 10.95 -3.39 -21.61
CA SER A 6 10.85 -1.96 -21.33
C SER A 6 11.56 -1.56 -20.02
N GLY A 7 11.69 -2.50 -19.08
CA GLY A 7 12.28 -2.25 -17.78
C GLY A 7 11.41 -1.36 -16.88
N TYR A 8 11.97 -1.00 -15.73
CA TYR A 8 11.38 -0.05 -14.79
C TYR A 8 12.43 1.03 -14.50
N ASP A 9 12.05 2.28 -14.68
CA ASP A 9 12.85 3.45 -14.31
C ASP A 9 12.22 4.07 -13.07
N SER A 10 12.97 4.07 -11.96
CA SER A 10 12.54 4.71 -10.71
C SER A 10 12.67 6.23 -10.75
N GLY A 11 13.14 6.80 -11.87
CA GLY A 11 13.48 8.20 -12.03
C GLY A 11 14.76 8.57 -11.27
N ASP A 12 14.92 9.87 -10.99
CA ASP A 12 16.09 10.43 -10.30
C ASP A 12 16.11 10.18 -8.78
N LYS A 13 15.55 9.06 -8.30
CA LYS A 13 15.53 8.74 -6.86
C LYS A 13 16.94 8.66 -6.32
N THR A 14 17.19 9.44 -5.27
CA THR A 14 18.37 9.29 -4.44
C THR A 14 18.39 7.92 -3.75
N PRO A 15 19.56 7.44 -3.30
CA PRO A 15 19.63 6.21 -2.51
C PRO A 15 18.71 6.22 -1.29
N LEU A 16 18.50 7.39 -0.67
CA LEU A 16 17.64 7.57 0.50
C LEU A 16 16.15 7.41 0.16
N GLU A 17 15.71 8.03 -0.94
CA GLU A 17 14.37 7.85 -1.50
C GLU A 17 14.15 6.40 -1.92
N ALA A 18 15.14 5.76 -2.56
CA ALA A 18 15.04 4.36 -2.96
C ALA A 18 14.85 3.43 -1.76
N VAL A 19 15.61 3.60 -0.66
CA VAL A 19 15.44 2.77 0.55
C VAL A 19 14.13 3.06 1.31
N ALA A 20 13.67 4.32 1.30
CA ALA A 20 12.36 4.67 1.84
C ALA A 20 11.23 4.03 1.02
N TYR A 21 11.30 4.10 -0.31
CA TYR A 21 10.35 3.50 -1.24
C TYR A 21 10.17 2.00 -0.98
N VAL A 22 11.29 1.24 -0.98
CA VAL A 22 11.23 -0.22 -0.81
C VAL A 22 10.74 -0.61 0.59
N SER A 23 10.95 0.22 1.61
CA SER A 23 10.40 -0.04 2.95
C SER A 23 8.86 -0.10 2.95
N PHE A 24 8.21 0.78 2.18
CA PHE A 24 6.76 0.74 2.01
C PHE A 24 6.33 -0.35 1.02
N GLN A 25 7.05 -0.49 -0.10
CA GLN A 25 6.70 -1.43 -1.15
C GLN A 25 6.76 -2.88 -0.66
N GLU A 26 7.74 -3.25 0.15
CA GLU A 26 7.87 -4.61 0.71
C GLU A 26 6.74 -4.94 1.71
N LEU A 27 6.28 -3.95 2.48
CA LEU A 27 5.10 -4.16 3.32
C LEU A 27 3.82 -4.29 2.49
N ALA A 28 3.71 -3.52 1.41
CA ALA A 28 2.59 -3.61 0.47
C ALA A 28 2.52 -4.99 -0.20
N THR A 29 3.65 -5.52 -0.68
CA THR A 29 3.71 -6.87 -1.27
C THR A 29 3.40 -7.95 -0.23
N ARG A 30 3.94 -7.84 0.99
CA ARG A 30 3.56 -8.74 2.10
C ARG A 30 2.05 -8.80 2.31
N VAL A 31 1.38 -7.64 2.40
CA VAL A 31 -0.08 -7.55 2.60
C VAL A 31 -0.81 -8.20 1.41
N SER A 32 -0.42 -7.83 0.19
CA SER A 32 -1.02 -8.36 -1.04
C SER A 32 -0.87 -9.88 -1.17
N HIS A 33 0.32 -10.43 -0.92
CA HIS A 33 0.58 -11.88 -0.97
C HIS A 33 -0.25 -12.63 0.08
N ARG A 34 -0.26 -12.15 1.34
CA ARG A 34 -1.04 -12.76 2.42
C ARG A 34 -2.54 -12.78 2.11
N ASN A 35 -3.07 -11.67 1.57
CA ASN A 35 -4.50 -11.60 1.24
C ASN A 35 -4.84 -12.42 -0.01
N THR A 36 -3.95 -12.45 -1.00
CA THR A 36 -4.10 -13.29 -2.19
C THR A 36 -4.16 -14.77 -1.79
N GLY A 37 -3.28 -15.23 -0.90
CA GLY A 37 -3.26 -16.62 -0.41
C GLY A 37 -4.63 -17.05 0.12
N LYS A 38 -5.19 -16.24 1.03
CA LYS A 38 -6.53 -16.46 1.59
C LYS A 38 -7.63 -16.43 0.52
N ALA A 39 -7.57 -15.48 -0.41
CA ALA A 39 -8.58 -15.30 -1.44
C ALA A 39 -8.64 -16.46 -2.44
N THR A 40 -7.55 -17.23 -2.60
CA THR A 40 -7.52 -18.36 -3.53
C THR A 40 -8.44 -19.51 -3.13
N GLY A 41 -8.68 -19.73 -1.83
CA GLY A 41 -9.36 -20.93 -1.32
C GLY A 41 -8.56 -22.24 -1.50
N ASP A 42 -7.34 -22.18 -2.03
CA ASP A 42 -6.47 -23.33 -2.27
C ASP A 42 -5.41 -23.43 -1.15
N PRO A 43 -5.38 -24.53 -0.36
CA PRO A 43 -4.42 -24.71 0.73
C PRO A 43 -2.94 -24.72 0.30
N ILE A 44 -2.62 -25.11 -0.94
CA ILE A 44 -1.26 -25.11 -1.47
C ILE A 44 -0.86 -23.68 -1.83
N ALA A 45 -1.73 -22.95 -2.53
CA ALA A 45 -1.48 -21.56 -2.90
C ALA A 45 -1.35 -20.66 -1.66
N ASP A 46 -2.21 -20.84 -0.65
CA ASP A 46 -2.13 -20.10 0.61
C ASP A 46 -0.80 -20.33 1.33
N LYS A 47 -0.35 -21.60 1.42
CA LYS A 47 0.95 -21.94 2.02
C LYS A 47 2.13 -21.35 1.24
N LEU A 48 2.06 -21.34 -0.09
CA LEU A 48 3.11 -20.77 -0.95
C LEU A 48 3.19 -19.25 -0.73
N LEU A 49 2.06 -18.55 -0.81
CA LEU A 49 2.01 -17.10 -0.68
C LEU A 49 2.33 -16.64 0.75
N ALA A 50 2.03 -17.45 1.77
CA ALA A 50 2.47 -17.20 3.13
C ALA A 50 4.00 -17.25 3.30
N ARG A 51 4.71 -18.09 2.53
CA ARG A 51 6.18 -18.13 2.51
C ARG A 51 6.74 -16.87 1.85
N ILE A 52 6.21 -16.49 0.69
CA ILE A 52 6.61 -15.25 0.01
C ILE A 52 6.39 -14.05 0.94
N ALA A 53 5.20 -13.91 1.54
CA ALA A 53 4.90 -12.83 2.48
C ALA A 53 5.83 -12.81 3.71
N LYS A 54 6.38 -13.96 4.12
CA LYS A 54 7.38 -14.02 5.19
C LYS A 54 8.71 -13.41 4.73
N ASP A 55 9.13 -13.67 3.50
CA ASP A 55 10.35 -13.11 2.93
C ASP A 55 10.21 -11.59 2.76
N GLU A 56 9.08 -11.10 2.22
CA GLU A 56 8.81 -9.66 2.09
C GLU A 56 8.81 -8.95 3.46
N ASN A 57 8.37 -9.65 4.53
CA ASN A 57 8.46 -9.11 5.88
C ASN A 57 9.92 -8.94 6.34
N LEU A 58 10.81 -9.87 5.98
CA LEU A 58 12.24 -9.76 6.31
C LEU A 58 12.88 -8.62 5.51
N HIS A 59 12.56 -8.48 4.22
CA HIS A 59 13.02 -7.38 3.39
C HIS A 59 12.56 -6.03 3.95
N MET A 60 11.27 -5.91 4.27
CA MET A 60 10.71 -4.71 4.90
C MET A 60 11.45 -4.34 6.18
N VAL A 61 11.69 -5.30 7.09
CA VAL A 61 12.42 -5.03 8.34
C VAL A 61 13.85 -4.55 8.06
N PHE A 62 14.53 -5.16 7.09
CA PHE A 62 15.87 -4.76 6.68
C PHE A 62 15.91 -3.31 6.20
N TYR A 63 15.10 -2.94 5.21
CA TYR A 63 15.08 -1.57 4.66
C TYR A 63 14.59 -0.54 5.68
N ARG A 64 13.58 -0.88 6.47
CA ARG A 64 13.08 -0.01 7.55
C ARG A 64 14.18 0.31 8.57
N ASN A 65 15.05 -0.64 8.90
CA ASN A 65 16.16 -0.42 9.81
C ASN A 65 17.23 0.49 9.20
N ILE A 66 17.47 0.41 7.89
CA ILE A 66 18.36 1.34 7.18
C ILE A 66 17.83 2.77 7.27
N VAL A 67 16.53 2.98 6.98
CA VAL A 67 15.91 4.32 7.09
C VAL A 67 15.93 4.82 8.54
N SER A 68 15.74 3.92 9.52
CA SER A 68 15.87 4.28 10.94
C SER A 68 17.26 4.81 11.27
N ALA A 69 18.33 4.19 10.74
CA ALA A 69 19.69 4.67 10.91
C ALA A 69 19.93 6.00 10.16
N ALA A 70 19.35 6.17 8.97
CA ALA A 70 19.45 7.43 8.22
C ALA A 70 18.84 8.61 8.98
N PHE A 71 17.73 8.39 9.68
CA PHE A 71 17.10 9.37 10.55
C PHE A 71 17.97 9.82 11.74
N GLU A 72 18.95 9.02 12.16
CA GLU A 72 19.91 9.38 13.22
C GLU A 72 21.12 10.18 12.67
N ILE A 73 21.37 10.10 11.36
CA ILE A 73 22.52 10.72 10.70
C ILE A 73 22.11 12.04 10.02
N GLU A 74 21.04 12.02 9.24
CA GLU A 74 20.53 13.15 8.43
C GLU A 74 18.99 13.23 8.57
N PRO A 75 18.47 13.71 9.73
CA PRO A 75 17.05 13.66 10.04
C PRO A 75 16.16 14.41 9.04
N ASP A 76 16.56 15.62 8.62
CA ASP A 76 15.77 16.48 7.72
C ASP A 76 15.66 15.87 6.32
N LYS A 77 16.78 15.45 5.74
CA LYS A 77 16.80 14.80 4.42
C LYS A 77 16.03 13.48 4.45
N THR A 78 16.13 12.73 5.54
CA THR A 78 15.37 11.48 5.69
C THR A 78 13.88 11.74 5.80
N MET A 79 13.47 12.77 6.56
CA MET A 79 12.07 13.17 6.65
C MET A 79 11.52 13.60 5.30
N ARG A 80 12.27 14.41 4.53
CA ARG A 80 11.91 14.80 3.17
C ARG A 80 11.73 13.59 2.25
N ALA A 81 12.70 12.68 2.22
CA ALA A 81 12.61 11.46 1.40
C ALA A 81 11.38 10.60 1.78
N VAL A 82 11.11 10.41 3.08
CA VAL A 82 9.92 9.68 3.53
C VAL A 82 8.63 10.35 3.10
N ALA A 83 8.53 11.68 3.25
CA ALA A 83 7.36 12.43 2.82
C ALA A 83 7.13 12.28 1.31
N ASP A 84 8.16 12.49 0.50
CA ASP A 84 8.08 12.42 -0.96
C ASP A 84 7.68 11.01 -1.43
N GLU A 85 8.25 9.95 -0.83
CA GLU A 85 7.91 8.57 -1.17
C GLU A 85 6.48 8.18 -0.79
N VAL A 86 5.94 8.70 0.31
CA VAL A 86 4.52 8.47 0.66
C VAL A 86 3.59 9.24 -0.28
N MET A 87 3.93 10.50 -0.59
CA MET A 87 3.08 11.37 -1.41
C MET A 87 3.07 10.97 -2.90
N ARG A 88 4.18 10.42 -3.39
CA ARG A 88 4.37 10.04 -4.79
C ARG A 88 4.42 8.53 -5.00
N PHE A 89 3.95 7.74 -4.02
CA PHE A 89 4.04 6.29 -4.07
C PHE A 89 3.37 5.73 -5.33
N GLU A 90 4.12 4.93 -6.09
CA GLU A 90 3.61 4.23 -7.26
C GLU A 90 4.04 2.75 -7.22
N MET A 91 3.10 1.87 -7.54
CA MET A 91 3.41 0.44 -7.67
C MET A 91 4.35 0.22 -8.87
N PRO A 92 5.38 -0.65 -8.77
CA PRO A 92 6.34 -0.84 -9.87
C PRO A 92 5.65 -1.17 -11.21
N GLY A 93 4.60 -2.00 -11.15
CA GLY A 93 3.82 -2.41 -12.32
C GLY A 93 2.85 -1.37 -12.88
N ALA A 94 2.85 -0.12 -12.41
CA ALA A 94 1.86 0.88 -12.81
C ALA A 94 1.85 1.18 -14.32
N THR A 95 2.99 1.03 -14.98
CA THR A 95 3.14 1.18 -16.44
C THR A 95 2.80 -0.10 -17.23
N MET A 96 2.45 -1.21 -16.57
CA MET A 96 2.05 -2.45 -17.25
C MET A 96 0.71 -2.27 -17.98
N ALA A 97 0.63 -2.83 -19.19
CA ALA A 97 -0.62 -2.88 -19.94
C ALA A 97 -1.74 -3.54 -19.13
N GLY A 98 -2.89 -2.86 -19.00
CA GLY A 98 -4.03 -3.36 -18.24
C GLY A 98 -3.91 -3.22 -16.72
N PHE A 99 -2.82 -2.61 -16.19
CA PHE A 99 -2.61 -2.44 -14.74
C PHE A 99 -3.83 -1.84 -14.05
N ARG A 100 -4.35 -0.71 -14.55
CA ARG A 100 -5.52 -0.04 -13.96
C ARG A 100 -6.74 -0.95 -13.83
N LYS A 101 -7.00 -1.80 -14.83
CA LYS A 101 -8.10 -2.78 -14.79
C LYS A 101 -7.84 -3.84 -13.72
N ASN A 102 -6.63 -4.37 -13.66
CA ASN A 102 -6.24 -5.39 -12.68
C ASN A 102 -6.28 -4.84 -11.25
N SER A 103 -5.78 -3.62 -11.01
CA SER A 103 -5.81 -2.96 -9.71
C SER A 103 -7.25 -2.76 -9.20
N VAL A 104 -8.20 -2.44 -10.08
CA VAL A 104 -9.62 -2.38 -9.71
C VAL A 104 -10.18 -3.75 -9.32
N LEU A 105 -9.79 -4.82 -10.02
CA LEU A 105 -10.23 -6.19 -9.68
C LEU A 105 -9.65 -6.64 -8.34
N ILE A 106 -8.35 -6.42 -8.11
CA ILE A 106 -7.65 -6.71 -6.86
C ILE A 106 -8.31 -5.98 -5.69
N ALA A 107 -8.62 -4.69 -5.85
CA ALA A 107 -9.27 -3.89 -4.82
C ALA A 107 -10.71 -4.35 -4.53
N LYS A 108 -11.47 -4.73 -5.57
CA LYS A 108 -12.82 -5.30 -5.40
C LYS A 108 -12.80 -6.67 -4.71
N ALA A 109 -11.76 -7.47 -4.95
CA ALA A 109 -11.54 -8.74 -4.27
C ALA A 109 -11.06 -8.58 -2.80
N GLY A 110 -10.80 -7.35 -2.34
CA GLY A 110 -10.31 -7.08 -1.00
C GLY A 110 -8.86 -7.54 -0.78
N ILE A 111 -8.10 -7.77 -1.86
CA ILE A 111 -6.71 -8.23 -1.80
C ILE A 111 -5.80 -7.06 -1.43
N TYR A 112 -5.96 -5.94 -2.13
CA TYR A 112 -5.20 -4.72 -1.90
C TYR A 112 -5.96 -3.51 -2.42
N ASP A 113 -6.19 -2.52 -1.56
CA ASP A 113 -6.88 -1.29 -1.89
C ASP A 113 -6.27 -0.09 -1.15
N LEU A 114 -6.80 1.12 -1.39
CA LEU A 114 -6.28 2.35 -0.81
C LEU A 114 -6.38 2.38 0.72
N ARG A 115 -7.42 1.76 1.29
CA ARG A 115 -7.60 1.68 2.75
C ARG A 115 -6.57 0.74 3.37
N LEU A 116 -6.34 -0.43 2.77
CA LEU A 116 -5.28 -1.34 3.20
C LEU A 116 -3.89 -0.69 3.04
N HIS A 117 -3.64 0.03 1.96
CA HIS A 117 -2.37 0.74 1.79
C HIS A 117 -2.15 1.80 2.88
N HIS A 118 -3.18 2.58 3.21
CA HIS A 118 -3.07 3.55 4.30
C HIS A 118 -2.85 2.87 5.66
N ASP A 119 -3.73 1.94 6.05
CA ASP A 119 -3.79 1.39 7.41
C ASP A 119 -2.71 0.34 7.69
N GLU A 120 -2.41 -0.52 6.72
CA GLU A 120 -1.54 -1.70 6.89
C GLU A 120 -0.13 -1.50 6.32
N VAL A 121 0.11 -0.41 5.56
CA VAL A 121 1.41 -0.12 4.95
C VAL A 121 1.99 1.20 5.44
N ILE A 122 1.34 2.33 5.14
CA ILE A 122 1.90 3.65 5.42
C ILE A 122 1.95 3.90 6.93
N GLN A 123 0.81 3.79 7.62
CA GLN A 123 0.72 4.11 9.05
C GLN A 123 1.65 3.25 9.92
N PRO A 124 1.79 1.91 9.72
CA PRO A 124 2.70 1.10 10.51
C PRO A 124 4.18 1.44 10.30
N VAL A 125 4.58 1.77 9.07
CA VAL A 125 5.96 2.15 8.75
C VAL A 125 6.30 3.51 9.36
N LEU A 126 5.43 4.51 9.19
CA LEU A 126 5.63 5.84 9.80
C LEU A 126 5.69 5.77 11.33
N ARG A 127 4.85 4.93 11.95
CA ARG A 127 4.87 4.69 13.40
C ARG A 127 6.16 4.02 13.85
N ALA A 128 6.68 3.06 13.09
CA ALA A 128 7.93 2.40 13.43
C ALA A 128 9.12 3.37 13.44
N TRP A 129 9.12 4.38 12.57
CA TRP A 129 10.10 5.46 12.55
C TRP A 129 9.79 6.63 13.49
N LYS A 130 8.62 6.59 14.16
CA LYS A 130 8.16 7.63 15.09
C LYS A 130 8.09 9.01 14.44
N VAL A 131 7.74 9.09 13.16
CA VAL A 131 7.82 10.30 12.33
C VAL A 131 7.19 11.53 13.01
N PHE A 132 6.01 11.37 13.59
CA PHE A 132 5.28 12.46 14.24
C PHE A 132 5.73 12.75 15.68
N GLU A 133 6.60 11.92 16.25
CA GLU A 133 7.13 12.07 17.61
C GLU A 133 8.60 12.50 17.61
N ARG A 134 9.26 12.55 16.45
CA ARG A 134 10.65 13.03 16.35
C ARG A 134 10.73 14.49 16.81
N THR A 135 11.75 14.79 17.61
CA THR A 135 12.03 16.13 18.14
C THR A 135 13.36 16.69 17.63
N ASN A 136 14.02 15.99 16.72
CA ASN A 136 15.34 16.31 16.18
C ASN A 136 15.31 16.75 14.71
N LEU A 137 14.16 17.23 14.24
CA LEU A 137 14.00 17.81 12.90
C LEU A 137 14.34 19.30 12.95
N GLY A 138 15.09 19.75 11.96
CA GLY A 138 15.24 21.16 11.61
C GLY A 138 14.08 21.66 10.73
N PRO A 139 14.17 22.91 10.23
CA PRO A 139 13.06 23.55 9.51
C PRO A 139 12.59 22.79 8.26
N GLU A 140 13.52 22.22 7.49
CA GLU A 140 13.16 21.47 6.27
C GLU A 140 12.47 20.15 6.61
N GLY A 141 12.94 19.47 7.65
CA GLY A 141 12.32 18.24 8.15
C GLY A 141 10.93 18.49 8.71
N GLU A 142 10.76 19.58 9.46
CA GLU A 142 9.46 19.98 10.00
C GLU A 142 8.45 20.32 8.90
N GLN A 143 8.87 21.08 7.89
CA GLN A 143 8.03 21.36 6.72
C GLN A 143 7.61 20.07 6.01
N ALA A 144 8.53 19.13 5.78
CA ALA A 144 8.21 17.84 5.17
C ALA A 144 7.22 17.03 6.01
N ARG A 145 7.34 17.09 7.34
CA ARG A 145 6.42 16.43 8.28
C ARG A 145 5.01 17.02 8.24
N GLU A 146 4.88 18.33 8.12
CA GLU A 146 3.59 19.02 7.96
C GLU A 146 2.92 18.66 6.63
N GLU A 147 3.67 18.70 5.52
CA GLU A 147 3.19 18.30 4.19
C GLU A 147 2.68 16.84 4.20
N LEU A 148 3.47 15.94 4.80
CA LEU A 148 3.08 14.55 4.98
C LEU A 148 1.80 14.43 5.82
N ALA A 149 1.70 15.14 6.94
CA ALA A 149 0.51 15.11 7.80
C ALA A 149 -0.75 15.54 7.03
N GLN A 150 -0.65 16.63 6.26
CA GLN A 150 -1.75 17.11 5.43
C GLN A 150 -2.14 16.08 4.35
N PHE A 151 -1.15 15.47 3.71
CA PHE A 151 -1.39 14.43 2.71
C PHE A 151 -2.12 13.22 3.32
N LEU A 152 -1.73 12.76 4.51
CA LEU A 152 -2.36 11.62 5.18
C LEU A 152 -3.84 11.87 5.51
N VAL A 153 -4.21 13.09 5.88
CA VAL A 153 -5.63 13.46 6.08
C VAL A 153 -6.42 13.29 4.77
N GLY A 154 -5.85 13.76 3.65
CA GLY A 154 -6.46 13.61 2.33
C GLY A 154 -6.55 12.15 1.89
N LEU A 155 -5.51 11.36 2.14
CA LEU A 155 -5.45 9.94 1.84
C LEU A 155 -6.49 9.15 2.63
N ASP A 156 -6.62 9.41 3.94
CA ASP A 156 -7.63 8.77 4.78
C ASP A 156 -9.06 9.08 4.29
N ALA A 157 -9.35 10.33 3.96
CA ALA A 157 -10.66 10.72 3.43
C ALA A 157 -10.97 10.01 2.10
N GLN A 158 -9.98 9.85 1.21
CA GLN A 158 -10.13 9.10 -0.04
C GLN A 158 -10.36 7.61 0.22
N ALA A 159 -9.59 7.02 1.13
CA ALA A 159 -9.74 5.62 1.53
C ALA A 159 -11.12 5.34 2.14
N THR A 160 -11.64 6.23 2.99
CA THR A 160 -13.01 6.13 3.55
C THR A 160 -14.06 6.14 2.45
N LYS A 161 -14.01 7.13 1.54
CA LYS A 161 -14.95 7.19 0.40
C LYS A 161 -14.90 5.94 -0.48
N PHE A 162 -13.70 5.38 -0.67
CA PHE A 162 -13.53 4.14 -1.43
C PHE A 162 -14.23 2.95 -0.77
N VAL A 163 -14.03 2.76 0.54
CA VAL A 163 -14.67 1.68 1.30
C VAL A 163 -16.19 1.80 1.26
N GLU A 164 -16.73 2.99 1.54
CA GLU A 164 -18.17 3.22 1.48
C GLU A 164 -18.76 2.92 0.09
N SER A 165 -18.04 3.31 -0.97
CA SER A 165 -18.45 3.04 -2.36
C SER A 165 -18.49 1.54 -2.64
N ARG A 166 -17.47 0.80 -2.19
CA ARG A 166 -17.40 -0.66 -2.29
C ARG A 166 -18.55 -1.32 -1.55
N ASP A 167 -18.84 -0.89 -0.32
CA ASP A 167 -19.92 -1.46 0.49
C ASP A 167 -21.28 -1.20 -0.14
N ARG A 168 -21.55 0.03 -0.61
CA ARG A 168 -22.77 0.35 -1.36
C ARG A 168 -22.93 -0.54 -2.60
N MET A 169 -21.85 -0.80 -3.34
CA MET A 169 -21.89 -1.70 -4.50
C MET A 169 -22.19 -3.14 -4.09
N ARG A 170 -21.55 -3.64 -3.02
CA ARG A 170 -21.78 -5.00 -2.50
C ARG A 170 -23.22 -5.21 -2.05
N THR A 171 -23.78 -4.26 -1.29
CA THR A 171 -25.19 -4.30 -0.87
C THR A 171 -26.15 -4.30 -2.06
N ARG A 172 -25.88 -3.48 -3.09
CA ARG A 172 -26.70 -3.47 -4.32
C ARG A 172 -26.64 -4.79 -5.09
N MET A 173 -25.48 -5.44 -5.15
CA MET A 173 -25.32 -6.74 -5.81
C MET A 173 -26.05 -7.84 -5.05
N GLN A 174 -25.95 -7.85 -3.71
CA GLN A 174 -26.67 -8.79 -2.86
C GLN A 174 -28.20 -8.63 -3.02
N ALA A 175 -28.72 -7.40 -2.94
CA ALA A 175 -30.15 -7.15 -3.12
C ALA A 175 -30.68 -7.61 -4.49
N ARG A 176 -29.87 -7.51 -5.56
CA ARG A 176 -30.22 -8.03 -6.88
C ARG A 176 -30.27 -9.56 -6.91
N GLN A 177 -29.26 -10.22 -6.33
CA GLN A 177 -29.25 -11.69 -6.23
C GLN A 177 -30.43 -12.21 -5.41
N ASP A 178 -30.75 -11.56 -4.28
CA ASP A 178 -31.87 -11.96 -3.42
C ASP A 178 -33.23 -11.80 -4.15
N THR A 179 -33.36 -10.76 -4.97
CA THR A 179 -34.57 -10.53 -5.80
C THR A 179 -34.72 -11.60 -6.89
N GLU A 180 -33.61 -12.03 -7.52
CA GLU A 180 -33.63 -13.09 -8.54
C GLU A 180 -33.87 -14.49 -7.96
N LEU A 181 -33.53 -14.71 -6.68
CA LEU A 181 -33.69 -16.00 -5.98
C LEU A 181 -35.05 -16.17 -5.27
N THR A 182 -35.92 -15.16 -5.26
CA THR A 182 -37.24 -15.25 -4.64
C THR A 182 -38.20 -16.05 -5.55
N PRO A 183 -38.72 -17.24 -5.15
CA PRO A 183 -39.62 -18.01 -5.99
C PRO A 183 -40.95 -17.26 -6.21
N LEU A 184 -41.50 -17.33 -7.42
CA LEU A 184 -42.86 -16.85 -7.70
C LEU A 184 -43.86 -17.53 -6.75
N PRO A 185 -44.83 -16.81 -6.18
CA PRO A 185 -45.84 -17.39 -5.30
C PRO A 185 -46.57 -18.51 -6.05
N GLN A 186 -46.65 -19.69 -5.44
CA GLN A 186 -47.45 -20.80 -5.97
C GLN A 186 -48.93 -20.38 -5.93
N ALA A 187 -49.53 -20.31 -7.11
CA ALA A 187 -50.95 -20.01 -7.31
C ALA A 187 -51.83 -21.23 -7.05
#